data_AF-A0A7S0ZRL3-F1
#
_entry.id   AF-A0A7S0ZRL3-F1
#
_cell.length_a   1.000
_cell.length_b   1.000
_cell.length_c   1.000
_cell.angle_alpha   90.00
_cell.angle_beta   90.00
_cell.angle_gamma   90.00
#
_symmetry.space_group_name_H-M   'P 1'
#
loop_
_entity.id
_entity.type
_entity.pdbx_description
1 polymer ?
#
loop_
_entity_poly.entity_id
_entity_poly.type
_entity_poly.pdbx_seq_one_letter_code
_entity_poly.pdbx_strand_id
1 'polypeptide(L)'
;FGSSLYARAEASMAVRSVRVARAYRDLCRACRSTFGQDVATQMQMRHETARALRQQIGAMSEDDMVKDLKSGTDFVRYEIVQASFNTDSERYKVHITQDHISKQKVIDLQPPLDPSSPKTPKRSS
;
A
#
# COMPACT_ATOMS: atom_id res chain seq x y z
N PHE A 1 -28.35 -7.69 -30.65
CA PHE A 1 -27.07 -6.95 -30.79
C PHE A 1 -27.24 -5.55 -30.23
N GLY A 2 -26.99 -5.32 -28.93
CA GLY A 2 -27.33 -4.02 -28.32
C GLY A 2 -26.68 -3.70 -26.97
N SER A 3 -25.63 -4.39 -26.55
CA SER A 3 -25.06 -4.24 -25.20
C SER A 3 -23.58 -3.86 -25.15
N SER A 4 -22.89 -3.73 -26.29
CA SER A 4 -21.44 -3.48 -26.33
C SER A 4 -21.04 -2.01 -26.26
N LEU A 5 -21.91 -1.09 -26.68
CA LEU A 5 -21.58 0.35 -26.73
C LEU A 5 -21.81 1.08 -25.39
N TYR A 6 -22.79 0.65 -24.58
CA TYR A 6 -23.04 1.23 -23.25
C TYR A 6 -21.93 0.89 -22.25
N ALA A 7 -21.44 -0.36 -22.24
CA ALA A 7 -20.33 -0.78 -21.38
C ALA A 7 -19.01 -0.04 -21.71
N ARG A 8 -18.83 0.38 -22.97
CA ARG A 8 -17.62 1.08 -23.42
C ARG A 8 -17.63 2.58 -23.10
N ALA A 9 -18.80 3.19 -22.95
CA ALA A 9 -18.95 4.57 -22.52
C ALA A 9 -18.73 4.74 -21.01
N GLU A 10 -19.20 3.78 -20.19
CA GLU A 10 -18.93 3.76 -18.74
C GLU A 10 -17.45 3.49 -18.43
N ALA A 11 -16.79 2.65 -19.24
CA ALA A 11 -15.34 2.41 -19.16
C ALA A 11 -14.46 3.66 -19.35
N SER A 12 -14.99 4.74 -19.95
CA SER A 12 -14.28 6.02 -20.13
C SER A 12 -14.41 6.95 -18.91
N MET A 13 -15.20 6.60 -17.88
CA MET A 13 -15.60 7.54 -16.83
C MET A 13 -14.85 7.40 -15.49
N ALA A 14 -14.26 6.26 -15.11
CA ALA A 14 -13.60 6.20 -13.79
C ALA A 14 -12.28 6.98 -13.69
N VAL A 15 -11.63 7.34 -14.81
CA VAL A 15 -10.54 8.33 -14.80
C VAL A 15 -11.09 9.78 -14.78
N ARG A 16 -12.39 9.98 -15.02
CA ARG A 16 -13.06 11.30 -14.96
C ARG A 16 -13.66 11.61 -13.59
N SER A 17 -13.76 10.65 -12.68
CA SER A 17 -14.23 10.90 -11.33
C SER A 17 -13.21 11.71 -10.53
N VAL A 18 -13.60 12.92 -10.11
CA VAL A 18 -12.77 13.80 -9.27
C VAL A 18 -12.45 13.14 -7.93
N ARG A 19 -13.37 12.31 -7.40
CA ARG A 19 -13.19 11.60 -6.12
C ARG A 19 -12.14 10.51 -6.23
N VAL A 20 -12.22 9.67 -7.26
CA VAL A 20 -11.21 8.63 -7.55
C VAL A 20 -9.85 9.27 -7.82
N ALA A 21 -9.81 10.33 -8.63
CA ALA A 21 -8.58 11.05 -8.92
C ALA A 21 -7.94 11.66 -7.66
N ARG A 22 -8.75 12.17 -6.72
CA ARG A 22 -8.25 12.67 -5.42
C ARG A 22 -7.67 11.54 -4.59
N ALA A 23 -8.39 10.43 -4.42
CA ALA A 23 -7.92 9.28 -3.66
C ALA A 23 -6.63 8.69 -4.24
N TYR A 24 -6.52 8.60 -5.56
CA TYR A 24 -5.28 8.17 -6.23
C TYR A 24 -4.11 9.12 -5.99
N ARG A 25 -4.35 10.44 -5.99
CA ARG A 25 -3.29 11.41 -5.65
C ARG A 25 -2.82 11.28 -4.20
N ASP A 26 -3.74 10.98 -3.28
CA ASP A 26 -3.39 10.76 -1.88
C ASP A 26 -2.53 9.49 -1.71
N LEU A 27 -2.86 8.40 -2.43
CA LEU A 27 -2.00 7.23 -2.54
C LEU A 27 -0.60 7.58 -3.09
N CYS A 28 -0.54 8.37 -4.17
CA CYS A 28 0.74 8.77 -4.77
C CYS A 28 1.63 9.58 -3.79
N ARG A 29 1.00 10.41 -2.95
CA ARG A 29 1.67 11.17 -1.89
C ARG A 29 2.15 10.26 -0.77
N ALA A 30 1.32 9.31 -0.33
CA ALA A 30 1.72 8.29 0.63
C ALA A 30 2.93 7.50 0.13
N CYS A 31 2.90 6.99 -1.11
CA CYS A 31 4.06 6.31 -1.71
C CYS A 31 5.31 7.20 -1.71
N ARG A 32 5.19 8.48 -2.06
CA ARG A 32 6.34 9.40 -2.04
C ARG A 32 6.91 9.57 -0.62
N SER A 33 6.04 9.73 0.37
CA SER A 33 6.44 9.91 1.77
C SER A 33 7.07 8.65 2.35
N THR A 34 6.50 7.47 2.06
CA THR A 34 6.95 6.19 2.61
C THR A 34 8.23 5.71 1.93
N PHE A 35 8.28 5.69 0.60
CA PHE A 35 9.42 5.14 -0.15
C PHE A 35 10.56 6.13 -0.36
N GLY A 36 10.34 7.43 -0.15
CA GLY A 36 11.39 8.45 -0.12
C GLY A 36 12.24 8.49 -1.39
N GLN A 37 13.47 7.97 -1.32
CA GLN A 37 14.43 7.93 -2.43
C GLN A 37 14.29 6.69 -3.33
N ASP A 38 13.49 5.70 -2.94
CA ASP A 38 13.19 4.54 -3.79
C ASP A 38 12.15 4.95 -4.85
N VAL A 39 12.65 5.59 -5.92
CA VAL A 39 11.83 6.08 -7.03
C VAL A 39 11.26 4.94 -7.85
N ALA A 40 11.98 3.82 -7.98
CA ALA A 40 11.53 2.66 -8.75
C ALA A 40 10.25 2.09 -8.13
N THR A 41 10.25 1.85 -6.81
CA THR A 41 9.07 1.36 -6.09
C THR A 41 7.91 2.36 -6.15
N GLN A 42 8.18 3.67 -6.05
CA GLN A 42 7.14 4.69 -6.23
C GLN A 42 6.47 4.61 -7.59
N MET A 43 7.25 4.48 -8.67
CA MET A 43 6.73 4.43 -10.03
C MET A 43 5.98 3.13 -10.29
N GLN A 44 6.50 2.00 -9.80
CA GLN A 44 5.84 0.71 -9.92
C GLN A 44 4.48 0.72 -9.24
N MET A 45 4.39 1.19 -7.99
CA MET A 45 3.12 1.29 -7.26
C MET A 45 2.11 2.15 -8.01
N ARG A 46 2.54 3.33 -8.49
CA ARG A 46 1.66 4.24 -9.25
C ARG A 46 1.16 3.60 -10.54
N HIS A 47 2.03 2.92 -11.27
CA HIS A 47 1.70 2.29 -12.54
C HIS A 47 0.75 1.12 -12.37
N GLU A 48 1.06 0.22 -11.43
CA GLU A 48 0.25 -0.96 -11.14
C GLU A 48 -1.13 -0.57 -10.61
N THR A 49 -1.23 0.39 -9.68
CA THR A 49 -2.55 0.88 -9.22
C THR A 49 -3.33 1.54 -10.35
N ALA A 50 -2.69 2.37 -11.20
CA ALA A 50 -3.38 2.97 -12.34
C ALA A 50 -3.86 1.92 -13.34
N ARG A 51 -3.07 0.85 -13.58
CA ARG A 51 -3.47 -0.27 -14.43
C ARG A 51 -4.66 -1.02 -13.82
N ALA A 52 -4.62 -1.33 -12.53
CA ALA A 52 -5.69 -2.01 -11.82
C ALA A 52 -7.00 -1.20 -11.86
N LEU A 53 -6.94 0.11 -11.59
CA LEU A 53 -8.10 0.99 -11.71
C LEU A 53 -8.71 0.94 -13.11
N ARG A 54 -7.88 1.00 -14.17
CA ARG A 54 -8.34 0.91 -15.56
C ARG A 54 -9.01 -0.42 -15.89
N GLN A 55 -8.54 -1.52 -15.30
CA GLN A 55 -9.12 -2.84 -15.50
C GLN A 55 -10.47 -2.99 -14.79
N GLN A 56 -10.68 -2.27 -13.67
CA GLN A 56 -11.86 -2.40 -12.83
C GLN A 56 -12.96 -1.36 -13.10
N ILE A 57 -12.74 -0.42 -14.04
CA ILE A 57 -13.67 0.70 -14.29
C ILE A 57 -15.13 0.26 -14.54
N GLY A 58 -15.33 -0.84 -15.26
CA GLY A 58 -16.66 -1.35 -15.58
C GLY A 58 -17.20 -2.40 -14.60
N ALA A 59 -16.42 -2.78 -13.59
CA ALA A 59 -16.74 -3.87 -12.67
C ALA A 59 -16.91 -3.40 -11.22
N MET A 60 -16.34 -2.26 -10.85
CA MET A 60 -16.43 -1.68 -9.51
C MET A 60 -17.18 -0.35 -9.54
N SER A 61 -17.96 -0.10 -8.48
CA SER A 61 -18.58 1.20 -8.28
C SER A 61 -17.52 2.26 -7.96
N GLU A 62 -17.84 3.54 -8.19
CA GLU A 62 -16.96 4.64 -7.80
C GLU A 62 -16.62 4.62 -6.31
N ASP A 63 -17.61 4.35 -5.46
CA ASP A 63 -17.41 4.33 -4.01
C ASP A 63 -16.48 3.19 -3.59
N ASP A 64 -16.57 2.02 -4.22
CA ASP A 64 -15.66 0.91 -3.97
C ASP A 64 -14.24 1.24 -4.42
N MET A 65 -14.07 1.87 -5.59
CA MET A 65 -12.75 2.32 -6.05
C MET A 65 -12.12 3.35 -5.10
N VAL A 66 -12.92 4.31 -4.61
CA VAL A 66 -12.45 5.31 -3.62
C VAL A 66 -12.08 4.64 -2.30
N LYS A 67 -12.90 3.68 -1.83
CA LYS A 67 -12.64 2.94 -0.59
C LYS A 67 -11.36 2.13 -0.70
N ASP A 68 -11.16 1.43 -1.81
CA ASP A 68 -9.97 0.61 -2.04
C ASP A 68 -8.70 1.47 -2.09
N LEU A 69 -8.74 2.59 -2.81
CA LEU A 69 -7.62 3.54 -2.86
C LEU A 69 -7.29 4.14 -1.49
N LYS A 70 -8.29 4.43 -0.66
CA LYS A 70 -8.08 4.90 0.71
C LYS A 70 -7.44 3.82 1.58
N SER A 71 -7.96 2.60 1.54
CA SER A 71 -7.38 1.45 2.25
C SER A 71 -5.92 1.20 1.84
N GLY A 72 -5.62 1.26 0.55
CA GLY A 72 -4.25 1.15 0.04
C GLY A 72 -3.36 2.31 0.50
N THR A 73 -3.90 3.53 0.55
CA THR A 73 -3.18 4.70 1.07
C THR A 73 -2.80 4.51 2.54
N ASP A 74 -3.75 4.07 3.37
CA ASP A 74 -3.52 3.81 4.79
C ASP A 74 -2.51 2.67 4.99
N PHE A 75 -2.59 1.61 4.19
CA PHE A 75 -1.61 0.52 4.24
C PHE A 75 -0.19 1.04 3.98
N VAL A 76 0.01 1.83 2.92
CA VAL A 76 1.33 2.39 2.59
C VAL A 76 1.86 3.33 3.67
N ARG A 77 0.98 4.11 4.32
CA ARG A 77 1.40 5.06 5.36
C ARG A 77 1.75 4.41 6.69
N TYR A 78 1.08 3.32 7.02
CA TYR A 78 1.07 2.82 8.39
C TYR A 78 1.64 1.43 8.57
N GLU A 79 1.62 0.60 7.53
CA GLU A 79 2.04 -0.80 7.62
C GLU A 79 3.36 -1.07 6.84
N ILE A 80 3.85 -0.10 6.06
CA ILE A 80 5.12 -0.21 5.35
C ILE A 80 6.20 0.61 6.05
N VAL A 81 7.20 -0.07 6.58
CA VAL A 81 8.42 0.56 7.12
C VAL A 81 9.58 0.33 6.17
N GLN A 82 10.29 1.40 5.83
CA GLN A 82 11.51 1.30 5.02
C GLN A 82 12.73 1.03 5.90
N ALA A 83 13.64 0.19 5.40
CA ALA A 83 14.96 -0.01 5.99
C ALA A 83 16.03 0.18 4.91
N SER A 84 17.06 0.97 5.22
CA SER A 84 18.21 1.17 4.34
C SER A 84 19.46 0.56 4.97
N PHE A 85 20.23 -0.19 4.19
CA PHE A 85 21.53 -0.67 4.65
C PHE A 85 22.53 0.49 4.72
N ASN A 86 23.16 0.68 5.87
CA ASN A 86 24.24 1.64 6.05
C ASN A 86 25.57 0.89 5.88
N THR A 87 26.26 1.16 4.77
CA THR A 87 27.53 0.54 4.40
C THR A 87 28.65 0.84 5.38
N ASP A 88 28.66 2.02 5.99
CA ASP A 88 29.75 2.46 6.88
C ASP A 88 29.71 1.75 8.23
N SER A 89 28.53 1.28 8.64
CA SER A 89 28.30 0.62 9.93
C SER A 89 27.87 -0.85 9.80
N GLU A 90 27.77 -1.36 8.57
CA GLU A 90 27.26 -2.70 8.22
C GLU A 90 25.92 -3.05 8.90
N ARG A 91 25.06 -2.05 9.11
CA ARG A 91 23.78 -2.20 9.85
C ARG A 91 22.62 -1.64 9.06
N TYR A 92 21.44 -2.19 9.28
CA TYR A 92 20.20 -1.63 8.73
C TYR A 92 19.70 -0.47 9.59
N LYS A 93 19.38 0.65 8.95
CA LYS A 93 18.68 1.78 9.56
C LYS A 93 17.21 1.73 9.16
N VAL A 94 16.33 1.65 10.15
CA VAL A 94 14.89 1.67 9.97
C VAL A 94 14.39 3.12 9.96
N HIS A 95 13.51 3.46 9.02
CA HIS A 95 12.91 4.79 8.88
C HIS A 95 11.48 4.78 9.43
N ILE A 96 11.32 5.23 10.68
CA ILE A 96 10.02 5.38 11.33
C ILE A 96 9.47 6.78 11.04
N THR A 97 8.29 6.85 10.43
CA THR A 97 7.60 8.11 10.11
C THR A 97 6.69 8.53 11.27
N GLN A 98 6.27 9.80 11.29
CA GLN A 98 5.30 10.29 12.27
C GLN A 98 3.96 9.53 12.19
N ASP A 99 3.58 9.10 10.99
CA ASP A 99 2.39 8.28 10.76
C ASP A 99 2.48 6.94 11.50
N HIS A 100 3.64 6.26 11.49
CA HIS A 100 3.87 5.03 12.26
C HIS A 100 3.73 5.26 13.77
N ILE A 101 4.27 6.37 14.28
CA ILE A 101 4.20 6.72 15.71
C ILE A 101 2.75 7.00 16.11
N SER A 102 2.01 7.73 15.28
CA SER A 102 0.64 8.15 15.57
C SER A 102 -0.35 6.99 15.68
N LYS A 103 -0.11 5.89 14.96
CA LYS A 103 -0.98 4.71 15.00
C LYS A 103 -0.77 3.84 16.25
N GLN A 104 0.27 4.11 17.05
CA GLN A 104 0.63 3.39 18.29
C GLN A 104 0.60 1.85 18.18
N LYS A 105 0.77 1.32 16.97
CA LYS A 105 0.77 -0.12 16.73
C LYS A 105 2.20 -0.61 16.94
N VAL A 106 2.41 -1.47 17.93
CA VAL A 106 3.72 -2.10 18.16
C VAL A 106 4.00 -2.98 16.95
N ILE A 107 5.01 -2.61 16.17
CA ILE A 107 5.53 -3.47 15.12
C ILE A 107 6.32 -4.56 15.83
N ASP A 108 5.74 -5.74 15.95
CA ASP A 108 6.42 -6.89 16.50
C ASP A 108 7.44 -7.38 15.47
N LEU A 109 8.72 -7.07 15.74
CA LEU A 109 9.85 -7.49 14.92
C LEU A 109 10.35 -8.89 15.31
N GLN A 110 9.61 -9.64 16.13
CA GLN A 110 9.96 -11.02 16.42
C GLN A 110 10.03 -11.81 15.12
N PRO A 111 11.14 -12.55 14.89
CA PRO A 111 11.21 -13.47 13.77
C PRO A 111 10.02 -14.44 13.85
N PRO A 112 9.39 -14.80 12.72
CA PRO A 112 8.35 -15.81 12.73
C PRO A 112 8.90 -17.04 13.44
N LEU A 113 8.11 -17.57 14.39
CA LEU A 113 8.48 -18.78 15.13
C LEU A 113 8.94 -19.83 14.13
N ASP A 114 10.21 -20.20 14.20
CA ASP A 114 10.76 -21.27 13.39
C ASP A 114 9.91 -22.52 13.70
N PRO A 115 9.24 -23.12 12.71
CA PRO A 115 8.44 -24.33 12.93
C PRO A 115 9.30 -25.51 13.43
N SER A 116 10.63 -25.40 13.33
CA SER A 116 11.58 -26.38 13.87
C SER A 116 12.06 -26.08 15.29
N SER A 117 11.70 -24.95 15.90
CA SER A 117 12.13 -24.63 17.26
C SER A 117 11.30 -25.43 18.28
N PRO A 118 11.92 -26.36 19.05
CA PRO A 118 11.20 -27.14 20.04
C PRO A 118 10.64 -26.22 21.13
N LYS A 119 9.34 -26.34 21.41
CA LYS A 119 8.69 -25.67 22.54
C LYS A 119 9.32 -26.18 23.83
N THR A 120 10.24 -25.44 24.42
CA THR A 120 10.71 -25.70 25.79
C THR A 120 9.54 -25.47 26.75
N PRO A 121 9.09 -26.48 27.52
CA PRO A 121 8.08 -26.28 28.53
C PRO A 121 8.67 -25.40 29.64
N LYS A 122 8.01 -24.26 29.92
CA LYS A 122 8.26 -23.46 31.12
C LYS A 122 8.07 -24.35 32.35
N ARG A 123 9.15 -24.71 33.04
CA ARG A 123 9.07 -25.13 34.44
C ARG A 123 8.82 -23.89 35.28
N SER A 124 7.62 -23.75 35.81
CA SER A 124 7.33 -22.89 36.94
C SER A 124 8.11 -23.40 38.16
N SER A 125 8.93 -22.53 38.76
CA SER A 125 9.46 -22.67 40.12
C SER A 125 8.84 -21.57 40.97
#